data_AF-A0A961AWU0-F1
#
_entry.id   AF-A0A961AWU0-F1
#
_cell.length_a   1.000
_cell.length_b   1.000
_cell.length_c   1.000
_cell.angle_alpha   90.00
_cell.angle_beta   90.00
_cell.angle_gamma   90.00
#
_symmetry.space_group_name_H-M   'P 1'
#
loop_
_entity.id
_entity.type
_entity.pdbx_description
1 polymer ?
#
loop_
_entity_poly.entity_id
_entity_poly.type
_entity_poly.pdbx_seq_one_letter_code
_entity_poly.pdbx_strand_id
1 'polypeptide(L)' 'TAVKDDGKNFKAASEDFRFGAAVAGFGMLLRDSPHRGKIGFKRVEKIAKDSLGPDPYGERAEFVKLVGGLVW' A
#
# COMPACT_ATOMS: atom_id res chain seq x y z
N THR A 1 1.25 24.70 7.55
CA THR A 1 1.86 24.10 8.76
C THR A 1 2.78 22.98 8.33
N ALA A 2 4.01 22.92 8.85
CA ALA A 2 4.93 21.84 8.51
C ALA A 2 4.57 20.58 9.31
N VAL A 3 4.43 19.44 8.64
CA VAL A 3 4.25 18.13 9.28
C VAL A 3 5.64 17.63 9.69
N LYS A 4 5.81 17.25 10.95
CA LYS A 4 7.07 16.73 11.48
C LYS A 4 7.04 15.20 11.43
N ASP A 5 8.06 14.61 10.82
CA ASP A 5 8.27 13.17 10.86
C ASP A 5 8.97 12.78 12.17
N ASP A 6 8.37 11.86 12.92
CA ASP A 6 8.92 11.36 14.18
C ASP A 6 10.04 10.32 13.98
N GLY A 7 10.40 9.97 12.73
CA GLY A 7 11.43 8.97 12.42
C GLY A 7 11.05 7.54 12.80
N LYS A 8 9.77 7.25 13.04
CA LYS A 8 9.30 5.91 13.42
C LYS A 8 9.37 4.97 12.22
N ASN A 9 9.56 3.68 12.49
CA ASN A 9 9.60 2.67 11.43
C ASN A 9 8.24 2.58 10.72
N PHE A 10 8.24 2.37 9.40
CA PHE A 10 7.04 2.15 8.59
C PHE A 10 6.09 1.09 9.19
N LYS A 11 6.64 0.02 9.79
CA LYS A 11 5.82 -1.02 10.43
C LYS A 11 5.04 -0.53 11.66
N ALA A 12 5.49 0.55 12.30
CA ALA A 12 4.81 1.16 13.44
C ALA A 12 3.69 2.14 13.02
N ALA A 13 3.54 2.43 11.73
CA ALA A 13 2.43 3.22 11.23
C ALA A 13 1.12 2.43 11.32
N SER A 14 0.00 3.15 11.42
CA SER A 14 -1.33 2.55 11.45
C SER A 14 -1.58 1.68 10.22
N GLU A 15 -2.46 0.69 10.37
CA GLU A 15 -2.89 -0.16 9.26
C GLU A 15 -3.44 0.69 8.10
N ASP A 16 -4.25 1.71 8.41
CA ASP A 16 -4.80 2.62 7.40
C ASP A 16 -3.72 3.38 6.62
N PHE A 17 -2.70 3.88 7.32
CA PHE A 17 -1.60 4.59 6.66
C PHE A 17 -0.79 3.65 5.76
N ARG A 18 -0.48 2.45 6.26
CA ARG A 18 0.23 1.43 5.48
C ARG A 18 -0.58 0.99 4.27
N PHE A 19 -1.89 0.82 4.42
CA PHE A 19 -2.79 0.43 3.35
C PHE A 19 -2.92 1.54 2.29
N GLY A 20 -3.12 2.79 2.72
CA GLY A 20 -3.13 3.95 1.83
C GLY A 20 -1.82 4.11 1.05
N ALA A 21 -0.67 3.84 1.68
CA ALA A 21 0.62 3.81 1.00
C ALA A 21 0.72 2.70 -0.05
N ALA A 22 0.09 1.54 0.18
CA ALA A 22 0.00 0.48 -0.82
C ALA A 22 -0.83 0.91 -2.04
N VAL A 23 -1.99 1.53 -1.82
CA VAL A 23 -2.86 2.07 -2.89
C VAL A 23 -2.13 3.14 -3.71
N ALA A 24 -1.47 4.09 -3.05
CA ALA A 24 -0.66 5.11 -3.72
C ALA A 24 0.50 4.48 -4.52
N GLY A 25 1.18 3.49 -3.94
CA GLY A 25 2.22 2.70 -4.58
C GLY A 25 1.74 1.99 -5.84
N PHE A 26 0.56 1.39 -5.80
CA PHE A 26 -0.08 0.77 -6.94
C PHE A 26 -0.36 1.77 -8.06
N GLY A 27 -0.95 2.92 -7.74
CA GLY A 27 -1.19 3.99 -8.72
C GLY A 27 0.10 4.51 -9.37
N MET A 28 1.19 4.60 -8.61
CA MET A 28 2.51 4.96 -9.14
C MET A 28 3.06 3.90 -10.11
N LEU A 29 2.81 2.61 -9.85
CA LEU A 29 3.22 1.53 -10.76
C LEU A 29 2.44 1.54 -12.06
N LEU A 30 1.12 1.71 -11.99
CA LEU A 30 0.26 1.76 -13.19
C LEU A 30 0.61 2.91 -14.12
N ARG A 31 1.13 4.01 -13.58
CA ARG A 31 1.51 5.21 -14.34
C ARG A 31 2.98 5.26 -14.71
N ASP A 32 3.75 4.20 -14.43
CA ASP A 32 5.22 4.18 -14.53
C ASP A 32 5.87 5.45 -13.96
N SER A 33 5.44 5.85 -12.76
CA SER A 33 5.85 7.12 -12.17
C SER A 33 7.35 7.16 -11.88
N PRO A 34 8.05 8.26 -12.18
CA PRO A 34 9.47 8.43 -11.80
C PRO A 34 9.66 8.44 -10.27
N HIS A 35 8.59 8.68 -9.50
CA HIS A 35 8.62 8.70 -8.03
C HIS A 35 8.31 7.34 -7.39
N ARG A 36 8.05 6.29 -8.18
CA ARG A 36 7.77 4.94 -7.64
C ARG A 36 8.97 4.33 -6.90
N GLY A 37 10.18 4.84 -7.15
CA GLY A 37 11.40 4.35 -6.54
C GLY A 37 11.59 2.86 -6.82
N LYS A 38 11.81 2.06 -5.77
CA LYS A 38 11.99 0.60 -5.86
C LYS A 38 10.73 -0.20 -5.54
N ILE A 39 9.56 0.43 -5.46
CA ILE A 39 8.32 -0.29 -5.22
C ILE A 39 7.96 -1.12 -6.46
N GLY A 40 7.37 -2.30 -6.24
CA GLY A 40 6.89 -3.19 -7.30
C GLY A 40 5.64 -3.93 -6.82
N PHE A 41 4.92 -4.60 -7.74
CA PHE A 41 3.62 -5.22 -7.44
C PHE A 41 3.67 -6.17 -6.24
N LYS A 42 4.68 -7.04 -6.13
CA LYS A 42 4.87 -7.92 -4.96
C LYS A 42 5.00 -7.17 -3.64
N ARG A 43 5.62 -5.99 -3.64
CA ARG A 43 5.79 -5.19 -2.42
C ARG A 43 4.50 -4.46 -2.07
N VAL A 44 3.75 -3.97 -3.05
CA VAL A 44 2.41 -3.41 -2.86
C VAL A 44 1.48 -4.47 -2.27
N GLU A 45 1.43 -5.66 -2.87
CA GLU A 45 0.62 -6.78 -2.40
C GLU A 45 0.93 -7.12 -0.95
N LYS A 46 2.23 -7.24 -0.62
CA LYS A 46 2.65 -7.54 0.75
C LYS A 46 2.20 -6.46 1.74
N ILE A 47 2.41 -5.18 1.42
CA ILE A 47 2.01 -4.10 2.32
C ILE A 47 0.49 -4.11 2.53
N ALA A 48 -0.29 -4.25 1.45
CA ALA A 48 -1.75 -4.28 1.52
C ALA A 48 -2.27 -5.47 2.33
N LYS A 49 -1.67 -6.66 2.18
CA LYS A 49 -1.97 -7.85 2.99
C LYS A 49 -1.64 -7.63 4.46
N ASP A 50 -0.44 -7.12 4.75
CA ASP A 50 0.06 -6.88 6.11
C ASP A 50 -0.67 -5.72 6.83
N SER A 51 -1.53 -4.98 6.11
CA SER A 51 -2.25 -3.82 6.62
C SER A 51 -3.75 -3.86 6.30
N LEU A 52 -4.34 -5.04 6.13
CA LEU A 52 -5.77 -5.18 5.82
C LEU A 52 -6.63 -4.47 6.89
N GLY A 53 -6.40 -4.80 8.16
CA GLY A 53 -7.16 -4.27 9.29
C GLY A 53 -8.65 -4.63 9.22
N PRO A 54 -9.51 -3.91 9.96
CA PRO A 54 -10.96 -4.04 9.84
C PRO A 54 -11.43 -3.65 8.43
N ASP A 55 -12.19 -4.54 7.79
CA ASP A 55 -12.71 -4.33 6.44
C ASP A 55 -14.21 -4.65 6.36
N PRO A 56 -15.08 -3.77 6.89
CA PRO A 56 -16.52 -4.04 7.00
C PRO A 56 -17.23 -4.24 5.66
N TYR A 57 -16.66 -3.65 4.60
CA TYR A 57 -17.24 -3.66 3.25
C TYR A 57 -16.49 -4.59 2.28
N GLY A 58 -15.36 -5.18 2.69
CA GLY A 58 -14.56 -6.08 1.87
C GLY A 58 -13.68 -5.40 0.82
N GLU A 59 -13.66 -4.06 0.76
CA GLU A 59 -12.95 -3.32 -0.29
C GLU A 59 -11.44 -3.51 -0.22
N ARG A 60 -10.89 -3.64 1.00
CA ARG A 60 -9.45 -3.85 1.17
C ARG A 60 -9.04 -5.24 0.74
N ALA A 61 -9.87 -6.24 1.05
CA ALA A 61 -9.67 -7.61 0.60
C ALA A 61 -9.76 -7.72 -0.93
N GLU A 62 -10.72 -7.03 -1.55
CA GLU A 62 -10.83 -6.99 -3.01
C GLU A 62 -9.62 -6.30 -3.66
N PHE A 63 -9.11 -5.21 -3.09
CA PHE A 63 -7.87 -4.59 -3.57
C PHE A 63 -6.68 -5.56 -3.48
N VAL A 64 -6.53 -6.28 -2.37
CA VAL A 64 -5.47 -7.29 -2.20
C VAL A 64 -5.58 -8.38 -3.26
N LYS A 65 -6.79 -8.88 -3.55
CA LYS A 65 -7.03 -9.85 -4.63
C LYS A 65 -6.67 -9.29 -5.98
N LEU A 66 -7.04 -8.04 -6.27
CA LEU A 66 -6.75 -7.37 -7.53
C LEU A 66 -5.23 -7.24 -7.76
N VAL A 67 -4.47 -6.85 -6.74
CA VAL A 67 -3.01 -6.73 -6.85
C VAL A 67 -2.33 -8.10 -6.96
N GLY A 68 -2.80 -9.10 -6.20
CA GLY A 68 -2.25 -10.46 -6.22
C GLY A 68 -2.62 -11.26 -7.48
N GLY A 69 -3.78 -10.99 -8.07
CA GLY A 69 -4.26 -11.59 -9.32
C GLY A 69 -3.61 -11.03 -10.58
N LEU A 70 -2.74 -10.03 -10.47
CA LEU A 70 -1.97 -9.48 -11.59
C LEU A 70 -0.75 -10.32 -11.98
N VAL A 71 -0.62 -11.53 -11.42
CA VAL A 71 0.40 -12.52 -11.83
C VAL A 71 -0.32 -13.67 -12.54
N TRP A 72 -0.32 -13.59 -13.87
CA TRP A 72 -0.50 -14.74 -14.76
C TRP A 72 0.89 -15.22 -15.21
#